data_AF-A0A918GWX3-F1
#
_entry.id   AF-A0A918GWX3-F1
#
_cell.length_a   1.000
_cell.length_b   1.000
_cell.length_c   1.000
_cell.angle_alpha   90.00
_cell.angle_beta   90.00
_cell.angle_gamma   90.00
#
_symmetry.space_group_name_H-M   'P 1'
#
loop_
_entity.id
_entity.type
_entity.pdbx_description
1 polymer ?
#
loop_
_entity_poly.entity_id
_entity_poly.type
_entity_poly.pdbx_seq_one_letter_code
_entity_poly.pdbx_strand_id
1 'polypeptide(L)'
;MPTGLSLHIGLNKVDPARYDGWDGRLLACENDARDMAELARRAGFGDTTLMTPDGTVDNVTAELRKAAARLTDGDIFLFTYSGHGGQVPDRTGPDDEPDDFDETLVLFDRQFLDDELHEELRRFDEGVRILALLDCCHSGSAVESVQGVISPMAMEAHFQTSDPQQLEAASRLMPVVRQQQIYDRDQGFFDELQRTLKNRDGQKPGPGVVLISACQDNQLASDGPVNGAFTETLLRVWDRGAFRGGHRAFHRTIQSRMPATQSPNFYTTGAPAAGFLRQRPFTV
;
A
#
# COMPACT_ATOMS: atom_id res chain seq x y z
N MET A 1 -7.85 20.12 20.26
CA MET A 1 -6.57 19.39 20.08
C MET A 1 -6.75 18.52 18.86
N PRO A 2 -5.76 18.44 17.95
CA PRO A 2 -5.83 17.54 16.81
C PRO A 2 -6.11 16.09 17.25
N THR A 3 -6.88 15.38 16.45
CA THR A 3 -7.22 13.97 16.62
C THR A 3 -6.53 13.14 15.55
N GLY A 4 -6.08 11.94 15.92
CA GLY A 4 -5.52 10.96 15.00
C GLY A 4 -6.39 9.73 14.91
N LEU A 5 -6.76 9.30 13.70
CA LEU A 5 -7.33 7.96 13.45
C LEU A 5 -6.42 7.17 12.53
N SER A 6 -6.44 5.85 12.67
CA SER A 6 -5.57 4.97 11.89
C SER A 6 -6.28 3.68 11.48
N LEU A 7 -5.96 3.19 10.29
CA LEU A 7 -6.44 1.93 9.73
C LEU A 7 -5.24 1.09 9.30
N HIS A 8 -5.14 -0.11 9.86
CA HIS A 8 -4.04 -1.04 9.63
C HIS A 8 -4.56 -2.35 9.01
N ILE A 9 -4.15 -2.63 7.77
CA ILE A 9 -4.59 -3.80 7.02
C ILE A 9 -3.42 -4.77 6.88
N GLY A 10 -3.64 -6.04 7.23
CA GLY A 10 -2.61 -7.08 7.16
C GLY A 10 -3.18 -8.41 6.69
N LEU A 11 -2.83 -8.84 5.47
CA LEU A 11 -3.41 -10.01 4.83
C LEU A 11 -2.37 -11.09 4.56
N ASN A 12 -2.45 -12.19 5.31
CA ASN A 12 -1.60 -13.36 5.13
C ASN A 12 -2.18 -14.37 4.11
N LYS A 13 -3.40 -14.14 3.64
CA LYS A 13 -4.08 -14.92 2.60
C LYS A 13 -5.24 -14.13 2.03
N VAL A 14 -5.69 -14.55 0.85
CA VAL A 14 -6.90 -14.07 0.16
C VAL A 14 -7.96 -15.17 0.11
N ASP A 15 -9.17 -14.87 -0.38
CA ASP A 15 -10.20 -15.87 -0.59
C ASP A 15 -9.95 -16.68 -1.87
N PRO A 16 -9.56 -17.96 -1.79
CA PRO A 16 -9.32 -18.76 -2.99
C PRO A 16 -10.57 -18.93 -3.87
N ALA A 17 -11.78 -18.75 -3.34
CA ALA A 17 -13.00 -18.75 -4.15
C ALA A 17 -13.11 -17.50 -5.05
N ARG A 18 -12.44 -16.40 -4.71
CA ARG A 18 -12.38 -15.16 -5.49
C ARG A 18 -11.16 -15.09 -6.39
N TYR A 19 -10.11 -15.83 -6.07
CA TYR A 19 -8.82 -15.82 -6.75
C TYR A 19 -8.51 -17.13 -7.51
N ASP A 20 -9.52 -17.81 -8.07
CA ASP A 20 -9.35 -19.02 -8.91
C ASP A 20 -8.48 -20.11 -8.28
N GLY A 21 -8.72 -20.35 -6.99
CA GLY A 21 -8.03 -21.35 -6.17
C GLY A 21 -6.69 -20.89 -5.59
N TRP A 22 -6.24 -19.67 -5.87
CA TRP A 22 -5.05 -19.08 -5.27
C TRP A 22 -5.37 -18.52 -3.87
N ASP A 23 -4.64 -18.97 -2.84
CA ASP A 23 -4.86 -18.54 -1.46
C ASP A 23 -3.91 -17.41 -1.02
N GLY A 24 -2.94 -17.01 -1.86
CA GLY A 24 -2.07 -15.85 -1.63
C GLY A 24 -1.35 -15.85 -0.30
N ARG A 25 -0.77 -17.01 0.05
CA ARG A 25 -0.21 -17.24 1.38
C ARG A 25 1.06 -16.41 1.61
N LEU A 26 0.99 -15.53 2.61
CA LEU A 26 2.10 -14.79 3.22
C LEU A 26 2.19 -15.13 4.72
N LEU A 27 3.27 -14.72 5.36
CA LEU A 27 3.58 -15.03 6.76
C LEU A 27 3.41 -13.82 7.68
N ALA A 28 3.86 -12.64 7.24
CA ALA A 28 4.16 -11.54 8.15
C ALA A 28 3.20 -10.35 8.10
N CYS A 29 2.28 -10.30 7.15
CA CYS A 29 1.41 -9.14 6.93
C CYS A 29 0.49 -8.82 8.10
N GLU A 30 -0.10 -9.83 8.75
CA GLU A 30 -0.87 -9.58 9.98
C GLU A 30 0.00 -9.03 11.11
N ASN A 31 1.25 -9.48 11.21
CA ASN A 31 2.16 -8.97 12.24
C ASN A 31 2.54 -7.51 11.98
N ASP A 32 2.79 -7.14 10.72
CA ASP A 32 2.99 -5.74 10.32
C ASP A 32 1.81 -4.86 10.76
N ALA A 33 0.57 -5.30 10.53
CA ALA A 33 -0.61 -4.57 10.94
C ALA A 33 -0.69 -4.41 12.48
N ARG A 34 -0.33 -5.44 13.25
CA ARG A 34 -0.29 -5.36 14.74
C ARG A 34 0.74 -4.35 15.22
N ASP A 35 1.95 -4.40 14.65
CA ASP A 35 3.05 -3.53 15.06
C ASP A 35 2.78 -2.07 14.69
N MET A 36 2.21 -1.82 13.50
CA MET A 36 1.80 -0.48 13.09
C MET A 36 0.65 0.05 13.94
N ALA A 37 -0.32 -0.78 14.32
CA ALA A 37 -1.38 -0.41 15.24
C ALA A 37 -0.84 -0.10 16.65
N GLU A 38 0.12 -0.86 17.15
CA GLU A 38 0.78 -0.57 18.41
C GLU A 38 1.55 0.77 18.36
N LEU A 39 2.28 1.00 17.28
CA LEU A 39 2.96 2.27 17.04
C LEU A 39 1.96 3.43 17.04
N ALA A 40 0.85 3.31 16.31
CA ALA A 40 -0.18 4.32 16.21
C ALA A 40 -0.81 4.64 17.57
N ARG A 41 -1.18 3.62 18.37
CA ARG A 41 -1.69 3.79 19.74
C ARG A 41 -0.70 4.54 20.63
N ARG A 42 0.58 4.17 20.58
CA ARG A 42 1.65 4.86 21.36
C ARG A 42 1.85 6.31 20.92
N ALA A 43 1.56 6.61 19.66
CA ALA A 43 1.61 7.96 19.10
C ALA A 43 0.33 8.79 19.36
N GLY A 44 -0.73 8.18 19.92
CA GLY A 44 -1.97 8.84 20.30
C GLY A 44 -3.12 8.73 19.27
N PHE A 45 -2.99 7.86 18.28
CA PHE A 45 -4.08 7.58 17.34
C PHE A 45 -5.12 6.63 17.95
N GLY A 46 -6.38 6.77 17.55
CA GLY A 46 -7.35 5.68 17.62
C GLY A 46 -7.14 4.74 16.44
N ASP A 47 -6.93 3.45 16.71
CA ASP A 47 -6.63 2.45 15.69
C ASP A 47 -7.80 1.51 15.39
N THR A 48 -7.94 1.18 14.11
CA THR A 48 -8.72 0.05 13.61
C THR A 48 -7.77 -0.89 12.88
N THR A 49 -7.96 -2.20 13.04
CA THR A 49 -7.18 -3.21 12.33
C THR A 49 -8.12 -4.13 11.55
N LEU A 50 -7.80 -4.39 10.28
CA LEU A 50 -8.48 -5.37 9.44
C LEU A 50 -7.46 -6.42 9.00
N MET A 51 -7.59 -7.63 9.52
CA MET A 51 -6.74 -8.77 9.16
C MET A 51 -7.52 -9.72 8.29
N THR A 52 -6.85 -10.73 7.74
CA THR A 52 -7.56 -11.84 7.12
C THR A 52 -8.58 -12.46 8.10
N PRO A 53 -9.85 -12.74 7.70
CA PRO A 53 -10.45 -12.52 6.38
C PRO A 53 -11.18 -11.17 6.22
N ASP A 54 -11.16 -10.33 7.25
CA ASP A 54 -11.94 -9.09 7.34
C ASP A 54 -11.43 -7.94 6.47
N GLY A 55 -10.22 -8.01 5.93
CA GLY A 55 -9.71 -7.00 4.99
C GLY A 55 -10.29 -7.11 3.58
N THR A 56 -11.61 -6.99 3.48
CA THR A 56 -12.36 -6.89 2.22
C THR A 56 -12.48 -5.44 1.77
N VAL A 57 -12.77 -5.21 0.50
CA VAL A 57 -13.06 -3.86 -0.03
C VAL A 57 -14.16 -3.17 0.78
N ASP A 58 -15.26 -3.87 1.06
CA ASP A 58 -16.40 -3.28 1.78
C ASP A 58 -15.99 -2.81 3.18
N ASN A 59 -15.22 -3.61 3.92
CA ASN A 59 -14.78 -3.25 5.27
C ASN A 59 -13.73 -2.13 5.24
N VAL A 60 -12.78 -2.19 4.31
CA VAL A 60 -11.75 -1.15 4.15
C VAL A 60 -12.39 0.19 3.80
N THR A 61 -13.27 0.23 2.79
CA THR A 61 -13.96 1.45 2.39
C THR A 61 -14.91 1.97 3.48
N ALA A 62 -15.57 1.09 4.25
CA ALA A 62 -16.39 1.50 5.38
C ALA A 62 -15.58 2.23 6.47
N GLU A 63 -14.41 1.71 6.85
CA GLU A 63 -13.55 2.34 7.85
C GLU A 63 -12.88 3.62 7.33
N LEU A 64 -12.50 3.68 6.05
CA LEU A 64 -12.03 4.92 5.39
C LEU A 64 -13.11 6.01 5.44
N ARG A 65 -14.35 5.70 5.04
CA ARG A 65 -15.47 6.65 5.05
C ARG A 65 -15.83 7.11 6.46
N LYS A 66 -15.78 6.21 7.44
CA LYS A 66 -15.99 6.53 8.85
C LYS A 66 -14.90 7.45 9.40
N ALA A 67 -13.65 7.27 9.00
CA ALA A 67 -12.57 8.18 9.37
C ALA A 67 -12.73 9.55 8.69
N ALA A 68 -13.04 9.58 7.39
CA ALA A 68 -13.30 10.80 6.62
C ALA A 68 -14.46 11.63 7.21
N ALA A 69 -15.51 10.97 7.70
CA ALA A 69 -16.64 11.64 8.36
C ALA A 69 -16.32 12.20 9.76
N ARG A 70 -15.21 11.80 10.38
CA ARG A 70 -14.84 12.16 11.75
C ARG A 70 -13.69 13.15 11.84
N LEU A 71 -12.71 13.03 10.94
CA LEU A 71 -11.52 13.87 10.94
C LEU A 71 -11.80 15.17 10.18
N THR A 72 -11.28 16.27 10.71
CA THR A 72 -11.49 17.63 10.21
C THR A 72 -10.15 18.37 10.08
N ASP A 73 -10.19 19.66 9.73
CA ASP A 73 -8.98 20.49 9.59
C ASP A 73 -8.00 20.37 10.77
N GLY A 74 -6.74 20.08 10.45
CA GLY A 74 -5.66 19.88 11.42
C GLY A 74 -5.52 18.45 11.96
N ASP A 75 -6.51 17.58 11.77
CA ASP A 75 -6.45 16.18 12.17
C ASP A 75 -5.51 15.36 11.26
N ILE A 76 -5.26 14.11 11.63
CA ILE A 76 -4.42 13.20 10.84
C ILE A 76 -5.03 11.80 10.71
N PHE A 77 -4.96 11.26 9.51
CA PHE A 77 -5.23 9.86 9.21
C PHE A 77 -3.94 9.11 8.91
N LEU A 78 -3.77 7.93 9.52
CA LEU A 78 -2.69 7.00 9.21
C LEU A 78 -3.28 5.75 8.56
N PHE A 79 -2.92 5.50 7.31
CA PHE A 79 -3.29 4.29 6.58
C PHE A 79 -2.08 3.38 6.42
N THR A 80 -2.19 2.11 6.78
CA THR A 80 -1.13 1.13 6.51
C THR A 80 -1.69 -0.12 5.89
N TYR A 81 -1.03 -0.63 4.86
CA TYR A 81 -1.37 -1.89 4.20
C TYR A 81 -0.15 -2.81 4.13
N SER A 82 -0.36 -4.08 4.44
CA SER A 82 0.62 -5.15 4.26
C SER A 82 -0.11 -6.36 3.67
N GLY A 83 0.36 -6.84 2.53
CA GLY A 83 -0.29 -7.89 1.74
C GLY A 83 0.28 -7.91 0.32
N HIS A 84 -0.33 -8.69 -0.57
CA HIS A 84 0.06 -8.67 -1.98
C HIS A 84 -0.33 -7.36 -2.66
N GLY A 85 0.48 -6.90 -3.61
CA GLY A 85 0.06 -5.99 -4.67
C GLY A 85 -0.04 -6.71 -6.01
N GLY A 86 -0.78 -6.13 -6.94
CA GLY A 86 -0.96 -6.65 -8.29
C GLY A 86 -1.39 -5.55 -9.24
N GLN A 87 -1.50 -5.86 -10.52
CA GLN A 87 -1.86 -4.89 -11.57
C GLN A 87 -3.06 -5.38 -12.37
N VAL A 88 -3.80 -4.42 -12.91
CA VAL A 88 -4.91 -4.63 -13.84
C VAL A 88 -4.63 -3.81 -15.09
N PRO A 89 -4.73 -4.37 -16.31
CA PRO A 89 -4.58 -3.59 -17.54
C PRO A 89 -5.58 -2.42 -17.59
N ASP A 90 -5.12 -1.23 -17.92
CA ASP A 90 -5.98 -0.10 -18.24
C ASP A 90 -6.24 -0.05 -19.75
N ARG A 91 -7.50 -0.30 -20.13
CA ARG A 91 -7.94 -0.30 -21.53
C ARG A 91 -8.90 0.83 -21.85
N THR A 92 -9.00 1.83 -20.97
CA THR A 92 -10.10 2.80 -21.01
C THR A 92 -9.72 4.15 -21.62
N GLY A 93 -8.45 4.34 -22.00
CA GLY A 93 -7.93 5.52 -22.69
C GLY A 93 -6.49 5.81 -22.26
N PRO A 94 -5.82 6.83 -22.82
CA PRO A 94 -4.52 7.24 -22.33
C PRO A 94 -4.66 7.86 -20.94
N ASP A 95 -4.02 7.25 -19.95
CA ASP A 95 -3.83 7.81 -18.61
C ASP A 95 -2.48 8.51 -18.46
N ASP A 96 -2.27 9.11 -17.29
CA ASP A 96 -0.97 9.61 -16.83
C ASP A 96 0.00 8.46 -16.44
N GLU A 97 -0.48 7.20 -16.45
CA GLU A 97 0.29 5.96 -16.20
C GLU A 97 1.15 5.60 -17.43
N PRO A 98 2.47 5.38 -17.28
CA PRO A 98 3.39 5.21 -18.41
C PRO A 98 3.35 3.84 -19.11
N ASP A 99 2.59 2.87 -18.59
CA ASP A 99 2.67 1.44 -18.94
C ASP A 99 1.32 0.78 -19.31
N ASP A 100 0.21 1.52 -19.32
CA ASP A 100 -1.16 1.02 -19.55
C ASP A 100 -1.67 0.01 -18.47
N PHE A 101 -1.23 0.12 -17.20
CA PHE A 101 -1.75 -0.68 -16.08
C PHE A 101 -2.09 0.17 -14.84
N ASP A 102 -3.17 -0.21 -14.15
CA ASP A 102 -3.50 0.31 -12.82
C ASP A 102 -2.94 -0.59 -11.72
N GLU A 103 -2.48 0.04 -10.65
CA GLU A 103 -1.99 -0.65 -9.46
C GLU A 103 -3.11 -1.07 -8.51
N THR A 104 -2.91 -2.18 -7.80
CA THR A 104 -3.92 -2.70 -6.89
C THR A 104 -3.36 -3.15 -5.54
N LEU A 105 -4.14 -2.88 -4.49
CA LEU A 105 -4.04 -3.61 -3.24
C LEU A 105 -4.85 -4.89 -3.36
N VAL A 106 -4.23 -6.04 -3.17
CA VAL A 106 -4.91 -7.34 -3.26
C VAL A 106 -5.61 -7.64 -1.94
N LEU A 107 -6.85 -7.15 -1.80
CA LEU A 107 -7.68 -7.36 -0.62
C LEU A 107 -8.22 -8.80 -0.56
N PHE A 108 -8.89 -9.16 0.53
CA PHE A 108 -9.32 -10.56 0.74
C PHE A 108 -10.30 -11.04 -0.34
N ASP A 109 -11.15 -10.16 -0.85
CA ASP A 109 -12.27 -10.50 -1.74
C ASP A 109 -12.07 -10.11 -3.21
N ARG A 110 -11.22 -9.12 -3.51
CA ARG A 110 -10.79 -8.75 -4.87
C ARG A 110 -9.61 -7.77 -4.84
N GLN A 111 -9.00 -7.57 -6.01
CA GLN A 111 -8.07 -6.46 -6.24
C GLN A 111 -8.81 -5.11 -6.08
N PHE A 112 -8.24 -4.20 -5.30
CA PHE A 112 -8.73 -2.86 -5.03
C PHE A 112 -7.81 -1.85 -5.72
N LEU A 113 -8.32 -1.13 -6.72
CA LEU A 113 -7.51 -0.23 -7.53
C LEU A 113 -6.99 0.93 -6.68
N ASP A 114 -5.80 1.41 -6.99
CA ASP A 114 -5.24 2.62 -6.42
C ASP A 114 -6.11 3.85 -6.69
N ASP A 115 -6.78 3.93 -7.83
CA ASP A 115 -7.80 4.93 -8.14
C ASP A 115 -9.01 4.85 -7.20
N GLU A 116 -9.44 3.65 -6.81
CA GLU A 116 -10.49 3.50 -5.81
C GLU A 116 -10.02 4.00 -4.43
N LEU A 117 -8.78 3.66 -4.05
CA LEU A 117 -8.18 4.17 -2.82
C LEU A 117 -8.08 5.69 -2.87
N HIS A 118 -7.63 6.24 -4.00
CA HIS A 118 -7.51 7.68 -4.21
C HIS A 118 -8.85 8.38 -4.00
N GLU A 119 -9.92 7.87 -4.61
CA GLU A 119 -11.28 8.39 -4.44
C GLU A 119 -11.76 8.32 -2.98
N GLU A 120 -11.44 7.26 -2.24
CA GLU A 120 -11.77 7.16 -0.83
C GLU A 120 -10.95 8.13 0.04
N LEU A 121 -9.68 8.39 -0.29
CA LEU A 121 -8.85 9.39 0.37
C LEU A 121 -9.29 10.83 0.06
N ARG A 122 -9.84 11.10 -1.13
CA ARG A 122 -10.42 12.41 -1.49
C ARG A 122 -11.66 12.78 -0.67
N ARG A 123 -12.26 11.83 0.06
CA ARG A 123 -13.41 12.09 0.94
C ARG A 123 -13.04 12.88 2.19
N PHE A 124 -11.78 12.85 2.61
CA PHE A 124 -11.33 13.61 3.77
C PHE A 124 -11.26 15.11 3.41
N ASP A 125 -11.47 15.97 4.42
CA ASP A 125 -11.34 17.41 4.23
C ASP A 125 -9.91 17.82 3.85
N GLU A 126 -9.76 18.89 3.05
CA GLU A 126 -8.47 19.43 2.57
C GLU A 126 -7.45 19.68 3.69
N GLY A 127 -7.95 20.05 4.88
CA GLY A 127 -7.16 20.30 6.08
C GLY A 127 -6.70 19.06 6.84
N VAL A 128 -7.17 17.87 6.47
CA VAL A 128 -6.74 16.60 7.08
C VAL A 128 -5.40 16.19 6.47
N ARG A 129 -4.47 15.79 7.33
CA ARG A 129 -3.19 15.20 6.93
C ARG A 129 -3.37 13.70 6.74
N ILE A 130 -2.84 13.13 5.66
CA ILE A 130 -2.84 11.66 5.48
C ILE A 130 -1.41 11.16 5.35
N LEU A 131 -1.04 10.19 6.17
CA LEU A 131 0.18 9.40 6.01
C LEU A 131 -0.22 7.98 5.61
N ALA A 132 0.17 7.56 4.41
CA ALA A 132 -0.04 6.21 3.91
C ALA A 132 1.29 5.44 3.87
N LEU A 133 1.31 4.23 4.40
CA LEU A 133 2.47 3.34 4.43
C LEU A 133 2.09 1.99 3.81
N LEU A 134 2.64 1.66 2.64
CA LEU A 134 2.29 0.45 1.90
C LEU A 134 3.47 -0.52 1.86
N ASP A 135 3.30 -1.69 2.46
CA ASP A 135 4.28 -2.78 2.46
C ASP A 135 3.84 -3.93 1.54
N CYS A 136 3.78 -3.63 0.24
CA CYS A 136 3.40 -4.53 -0.84
C CYS A 136 4.24 -4.25 -2.10
N CYS A 137 4.29 -5.19 -3.06
CA CYS A 137 4.88 -4.97 -4.37
C CYS A 137 3.95 -4.09 -5.24
N HIS A 138 4.51 -3.42 -6.26
CA HIS A 138 3.78 -2.57 -7.21
C HIS A 138 2.99 -1.41 -6.60
N SER A 139 3.69 -0.60 -5.82
CA SER A 139 3.18 0.69 -5.33
C SER A 139 3.51 1.86 -6.29
N GLY A 140 3.79 1.54 -7.55
CA GLY A 140 4.22 2.43 -8.64
C GLY A 140 4.67 1.58 -9.84
N SER A 141 4.40 2.04 -11.07
CA SER A 141 4.07 1.25 -12.25
C SER A 141 5.19 0.51 -13.01
N ALA A 142 4.88 -0.73 -13.46
CA ALA A 142 5.30 -1.45 -14.71
C ALA A 142 5.65 -2.95 -14.59
N VAL A 143 4.71 -3.86 -14.95
CA VAL A 143 4.96 -5.30 -15.25
C VAL A 143 5.86 -5.49 -16.47
N GLU A 144 5.72 -4.66 -17.52
CA GLU A 144 6.64 -4.75 -18.68
C GLU A 144 8.09 -4.54 -18.24
N SER A 145 8.29 -3.73 -17.19
CA SER A 145 9.58 -3.60 -16.55
C SER A 145 9.92 -4.81 -15.69
N VAL A 146 9.05 -5.42 -14.89
CA VAL A 146 9.46 -6.57 -14.03
C VAL A 146 9.90 -7.80 -14.84
N GLN A 147 9.22 -8.14 -15.95
CA GLN A 147 9.68 -9.23 -16.83
C GLN A 147 10.98 -8.87 -17.59
N GLY A 148 11.25 -7.58 -17.82
CA GLY A 148 12.46 -7.09 -18.49
C GLY A 148 13.62 -6.63 -17.57
N VAL A 149 13.35 -6.35 -16.30
CA VAL A 149 14.21 -5.63 -15.34
C VAL A 149 14.55 -6.51 -14.13
N ILE A 150 13.66 -7.39 -13.69
CA ILE A 150 13.99 -8.42 -12.69
C ILE A 150 14.24 -9.73 -13.41
N SER A 151 15.47 -9.89 -13.93
CA SER A 151 15.91 -11.17 -14.47
C SER A 151 15.67 -12.29 -13.42
N PRO A 152 15.43 -13.55 -13.84
CA PRO A 152 15.36 -14.69 -12.91
C PRO A 152 16.55 -14.74 -11.95
N MET A 153 17.72 -14.31 -12.40
CA MET A 153 18.94 -14.18 -11.60
C MET A 153 18.85 -13.09 -10.53
N ALA A 154 18.21 -11.95 -10.81
CA ALA A 154 17.97 -10.89 -9.83
C ALA A 154 16.94 -11.33 -8.77
N MET A 155 15.92 -12.09 -9.19
CA MET A 155 14.91 -12.63 -8.29
C MET A 155 15.50 -13.71 -7.36
N GLU A 156 16.30 -14.62 -7.91
CA GLU A 156 17.05 -15.61 -7.13
C GLU A 156 18.06 -14.95 -6.19
N ALA A 157 18.77 -13.91 -6.63
CA ALA A 157 19.70 -13.18 -5.76
C ALA A 157 18.99 -12.45 -4.60
N HIS A 158 17.79 -11.91 -4.84
CA HIS A 158 17.03 -11.16 -3.86
C HIS A 158 16.37 -12.08 -2.81
N PHE A 159 15.68 -13.13 -3.27
CA PHE A 159 14.96 -14.04 -2.38
C PHE A 159 15.76 -15.28 -1.97
N GLN A 160 16.96 -15.45 -2.52
CA GLN A 160 17.86 -16.58 -2.25
C GLN A 160 17.23 -17.95 -2.59
N THR A 161 16.31 -17.97 -3.55
CA THR A 161 15.62 -19.17 -4.01
C THR A 161 15.14 -19.01 -5.45
N SER A 162 15.18 -20.10 -6.21
CA SER A 162 14.60 -20.20 -7.55
C SER A 162 13.31 -21.04 -7.57
N ASP A 163 12.87 -21.54 -6.42
CA ASP A 163 11.64 -22.31 -6.28
C ASP A 163 10.43 -21.37 -6.39
N PRO A 164 9.57 -21.50 -7.42
CA PRO A 164 8.42 -20.63 -7.61
C PRO A 164 7.50 -20.54 -6.39
N GLN A 165 7.32 -21.64 -5.65
CA GLN A 165 6.46 -21.65 -4.47
C GLN A 165 7.05 -20.84 -3.31
N GLN A 166 8.37 -20.88 -3.15
CA GLN A 166 9.06 -20.10 -2.11
C GLN A 166 9.13 -18.63 -2.49
N LEU A 167 9.33 -18.33 -3.78
CA LEU A 167 9.29 -16.95 -4.30
C LEU A 167 7.92 -16.32 -4.08
N GLU A 168 6.85 -17.05 -4.38
CA GLU A 168 5.48 -16.57 -4.17
C GLU A 168 5.17 -16.31 -2.70
N ALA A 169 5.65 -17.18 -1.80
CA ALA A 169 5.46 -17.02 -0.35
C ALA A 169 6.38 -15.95 0.28
N ALA A 170 7.47 -15.56 -0.40
CA ALA A 170 8.44 -14.57 0.08
C ALA A 170 8.27 -13.20 -0.59
N SER A 171 7.49 -13.10 -1.66
CA SER A 171 7.23 -11.88 -2.41
C SER A 171 5.80 -11.40 -2.18
N ARG A 172 5.64 -10.12 -1.88
CA ARG A 172 4.33 -9.49 -1.72
C ARG A 172 3.70 -9.09 -3.05
N LEU A 173 3.81 -9.98 -4.02
CA LEU A 173 3.34 -9.85 -5.40
C LEU A 173 2.31 -10.95 -5.71
N MET A 174 1.13 -10.59 -6.18
CA MET A 174 0.24 -11.57 -6.80
C MET A 174 0.90 -12.08 -8.09
N PRO A 175 0.99 -13.40 -8.33
CA PRO A 175 1.65 -13.92 -9.52
C PRO A 175 1.06 -13.31 -10.81
N VAL A 176 1.92 -12.87 -11.73
CA VAL A 176 1.50 -12.17 -12.97
C VAL A 176 0.49 -12.99 -13.79
N VAL A 177 0.66 -14.31 -13.86
CA VAL A 177 -0.29 -15.20 -14.55
C VAL A 177 -1.67 -15.15 -13.90
N ARG A 178 -1.74 -15.01 -12.56
CA ARG A 178 -3.00 -14.87 -11.83
C ARG A 178 -3.63 -13.49 -12.06
N GLN A 179 -2.84 -12.43 -12.11
CA GLN A 179 -3.31 -11.08 -12.48
C GLN A 179 -4.06 -11.11 -13.82
N GLN A 180 -3.43 -11.68 -14.85
CA GLN A 180 -4.05 -11.81 -16.18
C GLN A 180 -5.31 -12.67 -16.15
N GLN A 181 -5.28 -13.83 -15.50
CA GLN A 181 -6.44 -14.74 -15.43
C GLN A 181 -7.64 -14.07 -14.76
N ILE A 182 -7.42 -13.36 -13.65
CA ILE A 182 -8.48 -12.68 -12.91
C ILE A 182 -9.02 -11.50 -13.74
N TYR A 183 -8.15 -10.73 -14.39
CA TYR A 183 -8.60 -9.68 -15.29
C TYR A 183 -9.42 -10.22 -16.45
N ASP A 184 -8.97 -11.28 -17.13
CA ASP A 184 -9.72 -11.87 -18.26
C ASP A 184 -11.11 -12.39 -17.81
N ARG A 185 -11.21 -12.94 -16.60
CA ARG A 185 -12.46 -13.39 -16.00
C ARG A 185 -13.41 -12.23 -15.68
N ASP A 186 -12.87 -11.15 -15.10
CA ASP A 186 -13.63 -10.03 -14.56
C ASP A 186 -13.52 -8.74 -15.40
N GLN A 187 -13.15 -8.87 -16.68
CA GLN A 187 -12.77 -7.75 -17.54
C GLN A 187 -13.83 -6.65 -17.58
N GLY A 188 -15.10 -7.03 -17.73
CA GLY A 188 -16.21 -6.08 -17.79
C GLY A 188 -16.37 -5.27 -16.51
N PHE A 189 -16.08 -5.86 -15.34
CA PHE A 189 -16.13 -5.18 -14.06
C PHE A 189 -15.01 -4.15 -13.94
N PHE A 190 -13.75 -4.55 -14.20
CA PHE A 190 -12.61 -3.62 -14.12
C PHE A 190 -12.71 -2.50 -15.14
N ASP A 191 -13.03 -2.81 -16.40
CA ASP A 191 -13.18 -1.80 -17.46
C ASP A 191 -14.30 -0.78 -17.14
N GLU A 192 -15.40 -1.20 -16.49
CA GLU A 192 -16.47 -0.28 -16.07
C GLU A 192 -16.07 0.56 -14.86
N LEU A 193 -15.38 -0.06 -13.90
CA LEU A 193 -14.87 0.59 -12.70
C LEU A 193 -13.86 1.69 -13.06
N GLN A 194 -12.85 1.38 -13.86
CA GLN A 194 -11.84 2.32 -14.36
C GLN A 194 -12.50 3.51 -15.09
N ARG A 195 -13.42 3.26 -16.04
CA ARG A 195 -14.19 4.33 -16.70
C ARG A 195 -14.95 5.20 -15.70
N THR A 196 -15.50 4.61 -14.65
CA THR A 196 -16.27 5.34 -13.64
C THR A 196 -15.37 6.25 -12.79
N LEU A 197 -14.17 5.78 -12.44
CA LEU A 197 -13.19 6.51 -11.63
C LEU A 197 -12.59 7.68 -12.40
N LYS A 198 -12.16 7.48 -13.65
CA LYS A 198 -11.63 8.55 -14.53
C LYS A 198 -12.60 9.71 -14.73
N ASN A 199 -13.90 9.42 -14.82
CA ASN A 199 -14.93 10.47 -14.97
C ASN A 199 -15.12 11.34 -13.72
N ARG A 200 -14.54 10.98 -12.58
CA ARG A 200 -14.59 11.76 -11.33
C ARG A 200 -13.36 12.65 -11.15
N ASP A 201 -12.31 12.42 -11.91
CA ASP A 201 -11.06 13.15 -11.78
C ASP A 201 -11.22 14.57 -12.34
N GLY A 202 -11.24 15.55 -11.42
CA GLY A 202 -11.61 16.94 -11.72
C GLY A 202 -12.45 17.63 -10.64
N GLN A 203 -12.84 16.93 -9.57
CA GLN A 203 -13.52 17.54 -8.41
C GLN A 203 -12.54 18.10 -7.36
N LYS A 204 -13.07 18.94 -6.45
CA LYS A 204 -12.46 19.72 -5.35
C LYS A 204 -11.08 19.20 -4.86
N PRO A 205 -10.12 20.10 -4.52
CA PRO A 205 -8.84 19.69 -3.95
C PRO A 205 -9.04 18.77 -2.73
N GLY A 206 -8.38 17.62 -2.76
CA GLY A 206 -8.36 16.63 -1.68
C GLY A 206 -7.34 16.96 -0.59
N PRO A 207 -7.22 16.13 0.45
CA PRO A 207 -6.25 16.31 1.54
C PRO A 207 -4.80 16.19 1.06
N GLY A 208 -3.89 16.76 1.84
CA GLY A 208 -2.46 16.52 1.66
C GLY A 208 -2.06 15.10 2.09
N VAL A 209 -1.66 14.27 1.12
CA VAL A 209 -1.21 12.89 1.36
C VAL A 209 0.31 12.76 1.23
N VAL A 210 0.94 12.13 2.22
CA VAL A 210 2.29 11.60 2.15
C VAL A 210 2.19 10.08 2.03
N LEU A 211 2.71 9.52 0.95
CA LEU A 211 2.73 8.08 0.70
C LEU A 211 4.17 7.58 0.73
N ILE A 212 4.44 6.56 1.55
CA ILE A 212 5.72 5.84 1.56
C ILE A 212 5.42 4.38 1.28
N SER A 213 5.99 3.86 0.20
CA SER A 213 5.83 2.45 -0.16
C SER A 213 7.12 1.66 0.00
N ALA A 214 7.02 0.34 0.05
CA ALA A 214 8.13 -0.54 0.42
C ALA A 214 9.20 -0.74 -0.65
N CYS A 215 8.89 -0.51 -1.93
CA CYS A 215 9.84 -0.72 -3.03
C CYS A 215 9.62 0.31 -4.16
N GLN A 216 10.62 0.41 -5.04
CA GLN A 216 10.45 1.08 -6.34
C GLN A 216 9.65 0.17 -7.28
N ASP A 217 9.20 0.76 -8.37
CA ASP A 217 8.35 0.16 -9.38
C ASP A 217 9.01 -1.07 -10.06
N ASN A 218 10.33 -1.03 -10.17
CA ASN A 218 11.15 -2.11 -10.71
C ASN A 218 11.71 -3.09 -9.64
N GLN A 219 11.12 -3.11 -8.45
CA GLN A 219 11.58 -3.89 -7.30
C GLN A 219 10.41 -4.63 -6.63
N LEU A 220 10.74 -5.60 -5.77
CA LEU A 220 9.76 -6.39 -5.03
C LEU A 220 9.89 -6.14 -3.52
N ALA A 221 8.75 -6.06 -2.86
CA ALA A 221 8.63 -6.05 -1.42
C ALA A 221 8.70 -7.49 -0.86
N SER A 222 9.61 -7.70 0.08
CA SER A 222 9.86 -9.01 0.68
C SER A 222 8.98 -9.25 1.91
N ASP A 223 8.36 -10.42 1.95
CA ASP A 223 7.71 -10.97 3.14
C ASP A 223 8.76 -11.68 4.00
N GLY A 224 9.14 -11.05 5.10
CA GLY A 224 10.10 -11.63 6.03
C GLY A 224 9.45 -12.65 6.98
N PRO A 225 10.25 -13.29 7.84
CA PRO A 225 9.78 -14.36 8.72
C PRO A 225 8.86 -13.87 9.86
N VAL A 226 8.89 -12.57 10.18
CA VAL A 226 8.11 -11.96 11.27
C VAL A 226 7.38 -10.71 10.78
N ASN A 227 8.07 -9.87 10.00
CA ASN A 227 7.57 -8.64 9.40
C ASN A 227 8.02 -8.54 7.95
N GLY A 228 7.36 -7.68 7.17
CA GLY A 228 7.90 -7.25 5.88
C GLY A 228 9.24 -6.56 6.06
N ALA A 229 10.15 -6.70 5.09
CA ALA A 229 11.49 -6.09 5.20
C ALA A 229 11.42 -4.56 5.40
N PHE A 230 10.44 -3.90 4.77
CA PHE A 230 10.18 -2.48 4.93
C PHE A 230 9.63 -2.17 6.33
N THR A 231 8.55 -2.83 6.76
CA THR A 231 7.97 -2.60 8.10
C THR A 231 8.99 -2.85 9.21
N GLU A 232 9.76 -3.94 9.14
CA GLU A 232 10.79 -4.25 10.14
C GLU A 232 11.83 -3.12 10.22
N THR A 233 12.29 -2.62 9.07
CA THR A 233 13.28 -1.54 9.00
C THR A 233 12.69 -0.21 9.46
N LEU A 234 11.43 0.08 9.11
CA LEU A 234 10.68 1.24 9.58
C LEU A 234 10.62 1.26 11.11
N LEU A 235 10.23 0.14 11.74
CA LEU A 235 10.14 0.02 13.21
C LEU A 235 11.51 0.22 13.88
N ARG A 236 12.58 -0.34 13.29
CA ARG A 236 13.96 -0.13 13.76
C ARG A 236 14.43 1.33 13.64
N VAL A 237 14.02 2.04 12.59
CA VAL A 237 14.36 3.46 12.42
C VAL A 237 13.53 4.33 13.36
N TRP A 238 12.26 3.99 13.57
CA TRP A 238 11.39 4.68 14.50
C TRP A 238 11.89 4.58 15.95
N ASP A 239 12.48 3.42 16.29
CA ASP A 239 13.12 3.13 17.57
C ASP A 239 12.24 3.53 18.76
N ARG A 240 11.03 2.97 18.80
CA ARG A 240 10.05 3.21 19.87
C ARG A 240 9.78 4.70 20.14
N GLY A 241 9.89 5.53 19.10
CA GLY A 241 9.68 6.97 19.18
C GLY A 241 10.91 7.80 19.55
N ALA A 242 12.11 7.21 19.52
CA ALA A 242 13.35 7.95 19.66
C ALA A 242 13.69 8.75 18.40
N PHE A 243 13.18 8.37 17.22
CA PHE A 243 13.47 9.06 15.96
C PHE A 243 13.21 10.58 16.02
N ARG A 244 14.08 11.35 15.36
CA ARG A 244 13.99 12.81 15.22
C ARG A 244 14.19 13.18 13.76
N GLY A 245 13.29 14.01 13.23
CA GLY A 245 13.31 14.45 11.84
C GLY A 245 11.92 14.40 11.21
N GLY A 246 11.76 15.03 10.05
CA GLY A 246 10.51 15.01 9.29
C GLY A 246 10.33 13.76 8.43
N HIS A 247 9.19 13.64 7.75
CA HIS A 247 8.84 12.50 6.89
C HIS A 247 9.92 12.15 5.85
N ARG A 248 10.49 13.14 5.16
CA ARG A 248 11.58 12.90 4.19
C ARG A 248 12.88 12.39 4.83
N ALA A 249 13.17 12.81 6.06
CA ALA A 249 14.35 12.31 6.78
C ALA A 249 14.12 10.87 7.26
N PHE A 250 12.90 10.55 7.68
CA PHE A 250 12.49 9.21 8.07
C PHE A 250 12.62 8.24 6.90
N HIS A 251 12.00 8.56 5.75
CA HIS A 251 12.11 7.80 4.51
C HIS A 251 13.57 7.54 4.10
N ARG A 252 14.41 8.58 4.00
CA ARG A 252 15.83 8.40 3.64
C ARG A 252 16.58 7.51 4.62
N THR A 253 16.27 7.61 5.91
CA THR A 253 16.91 6.77 6.93
C THR A 253 16.50 5.31 6.77
N ILE A 254 15.22 5.03 6.47
CA ILE A 254 14.76 3.68 6.13
C ILE A 254 15.48 3.19 4.88
N GLN A 255 15.46 3.97 3.79
CA GLN A 255 16.10 3.61 2.53
C GLN A 255 17.58 3.26 2.69
N SER A 256 18.34 4.02 3.48
CA SER A 256 19.76 3.73 3.75
C SER A 256 20.04 2.44 4.55
N ARG A 257 19.01 1.84 5.16
CA ARG A 257 19.11 0.59 5.93
C ARG A 257 18.48 -0.60 5.21
N MET A 258 17.81 -0.36 4.09
CA MET A 258 17.23 -1.39 3.24
C MET A 258 18.27 -1.94 2.26
N PRO A 259 18.12 -3.19 1.79
CA PRO A 259 18.99 -3.72 0.74
C PRO A 259 18.78 -2.95 -0.57
N ALA A 260 19.82 -2.88 -1.42
CA ALA A 260 19.76 -2.17 -2.70
C ALA A 260 18.67 -2.71 -3.65
N THR A 261 18.25 -3.96 -3.44
CA THR A 261 17.20 -4.66 -4.19
C THR A 261 15.78 -4.31 -3.77
N GLN A 262 15.59 -3.60 -2.64
CA GLN A 262 14.28 -3.14 -2.18
C GLN A 262 14.41 -1.75 -1.55
N SER A 263 14.05 -0.69 -2.28
CA SER A 263 14.20 0.70 -1.88
C SER A 263 12.84 1.38 -1.76
N PRO A 264 12.44 1.84 -0.56
CA PRO A 264 11.14 2.45 -0.37
C PRO A 264 10.98 3.75 -1.15
N ASN A 265 9.78 4.04 -1.63
CA ASN A 265 9.48 5.26 -2.37
C ASN A 265 8.83 6.35 -1.49
N PHE A 266 8.83 7.59 -1.96
CA PHE A 266 8.20 8.73 -1.27
C PHE A 266 7.43 9.59 -2.27
N TYR A 267 6.11 9.51 -2.20
CA TYR A 267 5.19 10.26 -3.05
C TYR A 267 4.37 11.25 -2.23
N THR A 268 3.87 12.28 -2.91
CA THR A 268 2.96 13.27 -2.33
C THR A 268 1.87 13.62 -3.31
N THR A 269 0.61 13.64 -2.86
CA THR A 269 -0.54 14.15 -3.62
C THR A 269 -1.36 15.14 -2.78
N GLY A 270 -2.21 15.95 -3.43
CA GLY A 270 -3.02 16.99 -2.75
C GLY A 270 -2.20 18.13 -2.14
N ALA A 271 -0.97 18.37 -2.62
CA ALA A 271 -0.05 19.41 -2.18
C ALA A 271 0.11 19.52 -0.63
N PRO A 272 0.68 18.50 0.04
CA PRO A 272 0.78 18.47 1.49
C PRO A 272 1.48 19.71 2.05
N ALA A 273 0.89 20.31 3.09
CA ALA A 273 1.45 21.49 3.72
C ALA A 273 2.92 21.26 4.13
N ALA A 274 3.79 22.23 3.87
CA ALA A 274 5.22 22.09 4.19
C ALA A 274 5.48 21.85 5.69
N GLY A 275 4.55 22.29 6.56
CA GLY A 275 4.55 21.95 7.99
C GLY A 275 4.41 20.46 8.22
N PHE A 276 3.46 19.79 7.55
CA PHE A 276 3.25 18.35 7.65
C PHE A 276 4.49 17.55 7.21
N LEU A 277 5.11 17.92 6.09
CA LEU A 277 6.35 17.25 5.63
C LEU A 277 7.52 17.37 6.63
N ARG A 278 7.59 18.46 7.40
CA ARG A 278 8.60 18.68 8.43
C ARG A 278 8.25 18.09 9.79
N GLN A 279 6.97 17.77 10.03
CA GLN A 279 6.54 17.11 11.26
C GLN A 279 7.21 15.75 11.41
N ARG A 280 7.48 15.40 12.67
CA ARG A 280 7.93 14.06 13.00
C ARG A 280 6.87 13.04 12.56
N PRO A 281 7.26 11.92 11.94
CA PRO A 281 6.30 10.88 11.57
C PRO A 281 5.40 10.52 12.75
N PHE A 282 4.13 10.24 12.45
CA PHE A 282 3.12 9.84 13.45
C PHE A 282 2.82 10.91 14.51
N THR A 283 3.01 12.20 14.20
CA THR A 283 2.55 13.27 15.09
C THR A 283 1.06 13.53 14.89
N VAL A 284 0.26 13.30 15.94
CA VAL A 284 -1.12 13.77 16.04
C VAL A 284 -1.15 15.28 16.28
#